data_AF-A0A3M0YWJ5-F1
#
_entry.id   AF-A0A3M0YWJ5-F1
#
_cell.length_a   1.000
_cell.length_b   1.000
_cell.length_c   1.000
_cell.angle_alpha   90.00
_cell.angle_beta   90.00
_cell.angle_gamma   90.00
#
_symmetry.space_group_name_H-M   'P 1'
#
loop_
_entity.id
_entity.type
_entity.pdbx_description
1 polymer ?
#
loop_
_entity_poly.entity_id
_entity_poly.type
_entity_poly.pdbx_seq_one_letter_code
_entity_poly.pdbx_strand_id
1 'polypeptide(L)'
;MDILLTIALCYGGFLLAYHTYGRWLSRKIFSVSEEHVTPANELCDNVDYCPTPRMVVFGHHFTSIAGTGPIVGPAIAVFWGWLPALLWIVFGSIFIGAVHDFSALVVSLRNRGVTIGEIAGRYISPRARILFLLVLLFALSVVLGIFGLVIAIIFSLYPETVLPVWLQLPLAMFIGFWIYKRKASFWGPSLVILLLLYGLIAAGSHLPISLGLPLFAKAGGSPFATAVVVWTLILFVYCYVASTLPVWMLLQPRDFINSFQLFVALALLVLGALVAGFSGTATMTGTAPAIADALPADALALFPFLFITVACGAVSGFHSLVSSGTSSKQLRRET
;
A
#
# COMPACT_ATOMS: atom_id res chain seq x y z
N MET A 1 -5.31 -16.56 -23.88
CA MET A 1 -5.04 -17.76 -23.06
C MET A 1 -3.78 -17.61 -22.19
N ASP A 2 -2.66 -17.14 -22.74
CA ASP A 2 -1.35 -17.08 -22.04
C ASP A 2 -1.34 -16.21 -20.77
N ILE A 3 -2.07 -15.09 -20.78
CA ILE A 3 -2.24 -14.23 -19.59
C ILE A 3 -2.90 -15.01 -18.46
N LEU A 4 -3.98 -15.74 -18.76
CA LEU A 4 -4.74 -16.51 -17.75
C LEU A 4 -3.91 -17.64 -17.17
N LEU A 5 -3.15 -18.34 -18.03
CA LEU A 5 -2.23 -19.37 -17.59
C LEU A 5 -1.15 -18.78 -16.68
N THR A 6 -0.57 -17.64 -17.05
CA THR A 6 0.45 -16.94 -16.24
C THR A 6 -0.11 -16.54 -14.87
N ILE A 7 -1.30 -15.93 -14.83
CA ILE A 7 -1.98 -15.57 -13.57
C ILE A 7 -2.22 -16.82 -12.72
N ALA A 8 -2.75 -17.90 -13.31
CA ALA A 8 -3.01 -19.15 -12.62
C ALA A 8 -1.73 -19.78 -12.05
N LEU A 9 -0.62 -19.75 -12.81
CA LEU A 9 0.68 -20.22 -12.35
C LEU A 9 1.22 -19.38 -11.18
N CYS A 10 1.11 -18.05 -11.25
CA CYS A 10 1.53 -17.17 -10.15
C CYS A 10 0.71 -17.42 -8.88
N TYR A 11 -0.62 -17.46 -8.99
CA TYR A 11 -1.50 -17.78 -7.85
C TYR A 11 -1.23 -19.18 -7.28
N GLY A 12 -1.07 -20.18 -8.15
CA GLY A 12 -0.68 -21.53 -7.75
C GLY A 12 0.65 -21.55 -7.01
N GLY A 13 1.64 -20.79 -7.49
CA GLY A 13 2.94 -20.61 -6.85
C GLY A 13 2.83 -19.99 -5.45
N PHE A 14 2.04 -18.93 -5.27
CA PHE A 14 1.79 -18.34 -3.96
C PHE A 14 1.09 -19.29 -3.00
N LEU A 15 0.08 -20.03 -3.47
CA LEU A 15 -0.62 -21.03 -2.66
C LEU A 15 0.32 -22.16 -2.25
N LEU A 16 1.12 -22.68 -3.19
CA LEU A 16 2.10 -23.71 -2.91
C LEU A 16 3.13 -23.22 -1.88
N ALA A 17 3.69 -22.03 -2.08
CA ALA A 17 4.65 -21.42 -1.17
C ALA A 17 4.06 -21.22 0.23
N TYR A 18 2.83 -20.72 0.35
CA TYR A 18 2.15 -20.56 1.64
C TYR A 18 2.00 -21.90 2.39
N HIS A 19 1.58 -22.95 1.69
CA HIS A 19 1.35 -24.27 2.29
C HIS A 19 2.63 -25.09 2.53
N THR A 20 3.73 -24.74 1.89
CA THR A 20 5.04 -25.44 2.02
C THR A 20 6.04 -24.57 2.78
N TYR A 21 6.67 -23.62 2.11
CA TYR A 21 7.70 -22.73 2.67
C TYR A 21 7.17 -21.88 3.83
N GLY A 22 5.98 -21.30 3.70
CA GLY A 22 5.32 -20.52 4.75
C GLY A 22 5.03 -21.35 6.01
N ARG A 23 4.50 -22.57 5.85
CA ARG A 23 4.31 -23.50 6.98
C ARG A 23 5.64 -23.93 7.60
N TRP A 24 6.68 -24.15 6.78
CA TRP A 24 8.01 -24.47 7.28
C TRP A 24 8.59 -23.32 8.10
N LEU A 25 8.53 -22.08 7.61
CA LEU A 25 8.95 -20.88 8.37
C LEU A 25 8.19 -20.77 9.69
N SER A 26 6.87 -20.81 9.63
CA SER A 26 5.99 -20.69 10.81
C SER A 26 6.29 -21.76 11.87
N ARG A 27 6.46 -23.03 11.48
CA ARG A 27 6.61 -24.15 12.42
C ARG A 27 8.04 -24.46 12.84
N LYS A 28 9.01 -24.35 11.94
CA LYS A 28 10.40 -24.77 12.18
C LYS A 28 11.33 -23.62 12.52
N ILE A 29 11.13 -22.44 11.91
CA ILE A 29 12.00 -21.28 12.15
C ILE A 29 11.46 -20.43 13.29
N PHE A 30 10.20 -20.01 13.19
CA PHE A 30 9.60 -19.11 14.18
C PHE A 30 8.92 -19.86 15.32
N SER A 31 8.49 -21.11 15.10
CA SER A 31 7.80 -21.93 16.10
C SER A 31 6.64 -21.16 16.75
N VAL A 32 5.77 -20.57 15.93
CA VAL A 32 4.58 -19.85 16.43
C VAL A 32 3.65 -20.80 17.17
N SER A 33 3.12 -20.37 18.31
CA SER A 33 2.34 -21.21 19.21
C SER A 33 1.12 -20.47 19.74
N GLU A 34 0.00 -21.20 19.90
CA GLU A 34 -1.19 -20.67 20.60
C GLU A 34 -0.94 -20.46 22.10
N GLU A 35 0.12 -21.05 22.66
CA GLU A 35 0.48 -20.91 24.08
C GLU A 35 1.06 -19.53 24.40
N HIS A 36 1.60 -18.80 23.40
CA HIS A 36 2.10 -17.45 23.62
C HIS A 36 0.94 -16.45 23.66
N VAL A 37 0.79 -15.79 24.81
CA VAL A 37 -0.14 -14.67 24.96
C VAL A 37 0.39 -13.49 24.12
N THR A 38 -0.43 -13.00 23.19
CA THR A 38 -0.05 -11.88 22.35
C THR A 38 -0.15 -10.53 23.09
N PRO A 39 0.61 -9.51 22.67
CA PRO A 39 0.55 -8.17 23.26
C PRO A 39 -0.85 -7.56 23.23
N ALA A 40 -1.63 -7.88 22.19
CA ALA A 40 -3.02 -7.40 22.08
C ALA A 40 -3.88 -7.84 23.28
N ASN A 41 -3.63 -9.04 23.82
CA ASN A 41 -4.36 -9.54 24.99
C ASN A 41 -3.70 -9.13 26.31
N GLU A 42 -2.37 -9.19 26.40
CA GLU A 42 -1.62 -8.89 27.63
C GLU A 42 -1.67 -7.39 28.01
N LEU A 43 -1.61 -6.50 27.01
CA LEU A 43 -1.51 -5.05 27.18
C LEU A 43 -2.77 -4.31 26.73
N CYS A 44 -3.91 -5.00 26.66
CA CYS A 44 -5.16 -4.50 26.10
C CYS A 44 -5.59 -3.16 26.76
N ASP A 45 -5.58 -2.09 25.98
CA ASP A 45 -6.01 -0.75 26.39
C ASP A 45 -7.19 -0.22 25.55
N ASN A 46 -7.62 -0.99 24.54
CA ASN A 46 -8.65 -0.61 23.55
C ASN A 46 -8.33 0.68 22.76
N VAL A 47 -7.06 1.10 22.75
CA VAL A 47 -6.56 2.25 22.00
C VAL A 47 -5.45 1.80 21.05
N ASP A 48 -4.30 1.41 21.59
CA ASP A 48 -3.14 0.94 20.85
C ASP A 48 -3.11 -0.60 20.75
N TYR A 49 -3.50 -1.29 21.81
CA TYR A 49 -3.55 -2.75 21.93
C TYR A 49 -5.01 -3.20 22.05
N CYS A 50 -5.48 -3.90 21.02
CA CYS A 50 -6.86 -4.33 20.93
C CYS A 50 -6.98 -5.68 20.21
N PRO A 51 -7.41 -6.76 20.89
CA PRO A 51 -7.60 -8.07 20.27
C PRO A 51 -8.66 -8.00 19.15
N THR A 52 -8.20 -8.01 17.90
CA THR A 52 -9.05 -7.70 16.74
C THR A 52 -9.32 -8.95 15.88
N PRO A 53 -10.53 -9.11 15.29
CA PRO A 53 -10.83 -10.23 14.40
C PRO A 53 -9.89 -10.29 13.19
N ARG A 54 -9.49 -11.51 12.78
CA ARG A 54 -8.51 -11.75 11.70
C ARG A 54 -8.81 -11.00 10.39
N MET A 55 -10.07 -10.91 9.98
CA MET A 55 -10.44 -10.27 8.72
C MET A 55 -10.32 -8.75 8.80
N VAL A 56 -10.51 -8.18 9.99
CA VAL A 56 -10.34 -6.75 10.22
C VAL A 56 -8.85 -6.40 10.22
N VAL A 57 -8.02 -7.20 10.92
CA VAL A 57 -6.55 -7.03 10.89
C VAL A 57 -5.99 -7.21 9.47
N PHE A 58 -6.45 -8.24 8.75
CA PHE A 58 -6.06 -8.47 7.36
C PHE A 58 -6.42 -7.28 6.47
N GLY A 59 -7.66 -6.79 6.54
CA GLY A 59 -8.11 -5.64 5.76
C GLY A 59 -7.28 -4.40 6.07
N HIS A 60 -7.11 -4.07 7.35
CA HIS A 60 -6.32 -2.91 7.78
C HIS A 60 -4.84 -3.02 7.37
N HIS A 61 -4.22 -4.20 7.56
CA HIS A 61 -2.85 -4.42 7.14
C HIS A 61 -2.71 -4.28 5.63
N PHE A 62 -3.56 -4.98 4.87
CA PHE A 62 -3.58 -4.96 3.40
C PHE A 62 -3.68 -3.54 2.87
N THR A 63 -4.62 -2.73 3.36
CA THR A 63 -4.77 -1.35 2.90
C THR A 63 -3.67 -0.41 3.36
N SER A 64 -3.06 -0.69 4.51
CA SER A 64 -1.90 0.08 4.98
C SER A 64 -0.70 -0.14 4.06
N ILE A 65 -0.52 -1.36 3.52
CA ILE A 65 0.64 -1.71 2.68
C ILE A 65 0.39 -1.56 1.17
N ALA A 66 -0.88 -1.57 0.75
CA ALA A 66 -1.31 -1.42 -0.63
C ALA A 66 -1.28 0.06 -1.05
N GLY A 67 -0.09 0.55 -1.41
CA GLY A 67 0.11 1.87 -2.02
C GLY A 67 0.07 1.85 -3.55
N THR A 68 0.51 2.95 -4.17
CA THR A 68 0.68 3.03 -5.64
C THR A 68 1.92 2.29 -6.15
N GLY A 69 2.90 2.03 -5.27
CA GLY A 69 4.16 1.37 -5.60
C GLY A 69 4.01 0.00 -6.30
N PRO A 70 3.15 -0.92 -5.79
CA PRO A 70 2.84 -2.19 -6.46
C PRO A 70 2.23 -2.08 -7.86
N ILE A 71 1.75 -0.90 -8.28
CA ILE A 71 1.21 -0.66 -9.63
C ILE A 71 2.27 0.01 -10.50
N VAL A 72 2.81 1.13 -10.03
CA VAL A 72 3.75 1.97 -10.79
C VAL A 72 5.07 1.24 -11.05
N GLY A 73 5.61 0.54 -10.04
CA GLY A 73 6.88 -0.18 -10.15
C GLY A 73 6.86 -1.23 -11.27
N PRO A 74 5.93 -2.20 -11.24
CA PRO A 74 5.79 -3.18 -12.31
C PRO A 74 5.50 -2.55 -13.68
N ALA A 75 4.65 -1.52 -13.75
CA ALA A 75 4.33 -0.84 -15.00
C ALA A 75 5.57 -0.20 -15.65
N ILE A 76 6.44 0.42 -14.85
CA ILE A 76 7.73 0.92 -15.30
C ILE A 76 8.61 -0.27 -15.71
N ALA A 77 8.73 -1.30 -14.88
CA ALA A 77 9.63 -2.42 -15.12
C ALA A 77 9.36 -3.22 -16.41
N VAL A 78 8.17 -3.07 -17.03
CA VAL A 78 7.86 -3.63 -18.35
C VAL A 78 8.85 -3.20 -19.44
N PHE A 79 9.58 -2.07 -19.30
CA PHE A 79 10.60 -1.70 -20.29
C PHE A 79 11.78 -2.68 -20.37
N TRP A 80 12.03 -3.51 -19.33
CA TRP A 80 12.97 -4.63 -19.40
C TRP A 80 12.34 -5.92 -19.97
N GLY A 81 11.06 -5.88 -20.34
CA GLY A 81 10.23 -7.04 -20.64
C GLY A 81 9.38 -7.46 -19.44
N TRP A 82 8.30 -8.19 -19.70
CA TRP A 82 7.37 -8.60 -18.63
C TRP A 82 7.93 -9.71 -17.73
N LEU A 83 8.84 -10.55 -18.24
CA LEU A 83 9.29 -11.75 -17.53
C LEU A 83 10.18 -11.42 -16.32
N PRO A 84 11.22 -10.56 -16.41
CA PRO A 84 12.04 -10.21 -15.25
C PRO A 84 11.22 -9.59 -14.11
N ALA A 85 10.30 -8.67 -14.45
CA ALA A 85 9.41 -8.04 -13.49
C ALA A 85 8.51 -9.08 -12.79
N LEU A 86 7.88 -9.98 -13.57
CA LEU A 86 7.03 -11.03 -13.03
C LEU A 86 7.80 -11.99 -12.11
N LEU A 87 8.98 -12.45 -12.53
CA LEU A 87 9.82 -13.34 -11.74
C LEU A 87 10.21 -12.70 -10.41
N TRP A 88 10.59 -11.43 -10.43
CA TRP A 88 10.95 -10.72 -9.22
C TRP A 88 9.75 -10.47 -8.29
N ILE A 89 8.58 -10.12 -8.83
CA ILE A 89 7.34 -10.01 -8.03
C ILE A 89 7.02 -11.33 -7.35
N VAL A 90 7.06 -12.45 -8.08
CA VAL A 90 6.71 -13.77 -7.53
C VAL A 90 7.76 -14.27 -6.55
N PHE A 91 9.02 -14.39 -6.97
CA PHE A 91 10.06 -14.99 -6.14
C PHE A 91 10.56 -14.04 -5.05
N GLY A 92 10.66 -12.74 -5.33
CA GLY A 92 11.05 -11.74 -4.35
C GLY A 92 10.04 -11.66 -3.20
N SER A 93 8.74 -11.67 -3.50
CA SER A 93 7.72 -11.69 -2.44
C SER A 93 7.69 -12.99 -1.66
N ILE A 94 7.87 -14.16 -2.29
CA ILE A 94 7.88 -15.47 -1.60
C ILE A 94 9.09 -15.59 -0.67
N PHE A 95 10.30 -15.33 -1.18
CA PHE A 95 11.53 -15.69 -0.48
C PHE A 95 12.12 -14.55 0.35
N ILE A 96 11.75 -13.30 0.08
CA ILE A 96 12.34 -12.14 0.74
C ILE A 96 11.27 -11.31 1.44
N GLY A 97 10.27 -10.78 0.73
CA GLY A 97 9.26 -9.89 1.32
C GLY A 97 8.43 -10.55 2.41
N ALA A 98 7.74 -11.65 2.08
CA ALA A 98 6.91 -12.37 3.04
C ALA A 98 7.71 -12.86 4.24
N VAL A 99 8.95 -13.31 4.01
CA VAL A 99 9.87 -13.72 5.09
C VAL A 99 10.20 -12.53 5.99
N HIS A 100 10.61 -11.41 5.40
CA HIS A 100 10.99 -10.19 6.10
C HIS A 100 9.84 -9.64 6.95
N ASP A 101 8.65 -9.52 6.38
CA ASP A 101 7.49 -8.96 7.06
C ASP A 101 6.97 -9.88 8.16
N PHE A 102 6.92 -11.20 7.89
CA PHE A 102 6.56 -12.19 8.89
C PHE A 102 7.58 -12.24 10.05
N SER A 103 8.88 -12.15 9.73
CA SER A 103 9.93 -12.07 10.75
C SER A 103 9.75 -10.84 11.63
N ALA A 104 9.53 -9.67 11.02
CA ALA A 104 9.32 -8.43 11.76
C ALA A 104 8.08 -8.48 12.65
N LEU A 105 6.99 -9.10 12.17
CA LEU A 105 5.77 -9.32 12.93
C LEU A 105 6.02 -10.21 14.15
N VAL A 106 6.62 -11.39 13.98
CA VAL A 106 6.89 -12.35 15.08
C VAL A 106 7.85 -11.77 16.09
N VAL A 107 8.94 -11.13 15.63
CA VAL A 107 9.91 -10.47 16.52
C VAL A 107 9.22 -9.37 17.34
N SER A 108 8.32 -8.59 16.74
CA SER A 108 7.55 -7.57 17.45
C SER A 108 6.55 -8.16 18.45
N LEU A 109 5.80 -9.20 18.07
CA LEU A 109 4.86 -9.89 18.96
C LEU A 109 5.55 -10.36 20.25
N ARG A 110 6.75 -10.94 20.13
CA ARG A 110 7.56 -11.41 21.25
C ARG A 110 8.24 -10.30 22.06
N ASN A 111 8.11 -9.06 21.60
CA ASN A 111 8.69 -7.87 22.22
C ASN A 111 7.64 -6.86 22.65
N ARG A 112 6.45 -7.34 23.04
CA ARG A 112 5.31 -6.50 23.49
C ARG A 112 4.74 -5.60 22.39
N GLY A 113 4.86 -5.98 21.12
CA GLY A 113 4.27 -5.24 19.99
C GLY A 113 4.95 -3.89 19.69
N VAL A 114 6.22 -3.72 20.10
CA VAL A 114 7.00 -2.52 19.81
C VAL A 114 7.62 -2.58 18.40
N THR A 115 7.97 -1.42 17.85
CA THR A 115 8.53 -1.29 16.50
C THR A 115 9.93 -1.92 16.41
N ILE A 116 10.35 -2.35 15.22
CA ILE A 116 11.70 -2.91 15.00
C ILE A 116 12.81 -1.95 15.45
N GLY A 117 12.63 -0.64 15.29
CA GLY A 117 13.60 0.36 15.76
C GLY A 117 13.77 0.37 17.29
N GLU A 118 12.69 0.15 18.05
CA GLU A 118 12.75 0.01 19.51
C GLU A 118 13.45 -1.29 19.91
N ILE A 119 13.17 -2.39 19.22
CA ILE A 119 13.80 -3.69 19.45
C ILE A 119 15.30 -3.62 19.19
N ALA A 120 15.73 -3.01 18.09
CA ALA A 120 17.14 -2.77 17.80
C ALA A 120 17.85 -2.01 18.94
N GLY A 121 17.16 -1.06 19.56
CA GLY A 121 17.66 -0.34 20.74
C GLY A 121 17.87 -1.21 21.97
N ARG A 122 16.94 -2.13 22.23
CA ARG A 122 16.97 -3.02 23.40
C ARG A 122 18.04 -4.12 23.28
N TYR A 123 18.21 -4.69 22.09
CA TYR A 123 19.07 -5.88 21.90
C TYR A 123 20.42 -5.60 21.25
N ILE A 124 20.56 -4.52 20.48
CA ILE A 124 21.83 -4.21 19.77
C ILE A 124 22.56 -3.09 20.52
N SER A 125 22.05 -1.87 20.47
CA SER A 125 22.59 -0.73 21.22
C SER A 125 21.70 0.51 21.13
N PRO A 126 21.80 1.46 22.08
CA PRO A 126 21.15 2.77 21.94
C PRO A 126 21.55 3.53 20.67
N ARG A 127 22.79 3.34 20.19
CA ARG A 127 23.26 3.92 18.92
C ARG A 127 22.51 3.34 17.73
N ALA A 128 22.28 2.02 17.71
CA ALA A 128 21.51 1.36 16.67
C ALA A 128 20.07 1.88 16.60
N ARG A 129 19.43 2.14 17.75
CA ARG A 129 18.10 2.79 17.81
C ARG A 129 18.10 4.15 17.12
N ILE A 130 19.05 5.02 17.46
CA ILE A 130 19.13 6.38 16.89
C ILE A 130 19.34 6.30 15.38
N LEU A 131 20.26 5.45 14.91
CA LEU A 131 20.48 5.25 13.48
C LEU A 131 19.21 4.75 12.78
N PHE A 132 18.50 3.78 13.36
CA PHE A 132 17.24 3.28 12.82
C PHE A 132 16.17 4.38 12.74
N LEU A 133 16.01 5.18 13.80
CA LEU A 133 15.04 6.26 13.82
C LEU A 133 15.38 7.37 12.82
N LEU A 134 16.67 7.68 12.62
CA LEU A 134 17.12 8.62 11.59
C LEU A 134 16.83 8.09 10.18
N VAL A 135 17.17 6.83 9.91
CA VAL A 135 16.86 6.20 8.62
C VAL A 135 15.35 6.20 8.38
N LEU A 136 14.55 5.87 9.41
CA LEU A 136 13.09 5.91 9.34
C LEU A 136 12.57 7.31 9.04
N LEU A 137 13.11 8.34 9.70
CA LEU A 137 12.75 9.73 9.46
C LEU A 137 12.97 10.11 8.00
N PHE A 138 14.18 9.88 7.47
CA PHE A 138 14.49 10.20 6.07
C PHE A 138 13.64 9.39 5.10
N ALA A 139 13.44 8.10 5.36
CA ALA A 139 12.60 7.23 4.52
C ALA A 139 11.15 7.73 4.47
N LEU A 140 10.55 8.05 5.62
CA LEU A 140 9.18 8.59 5.67
C LEU A 140 9.08 9.97 5.02
N SER A 141 10.10 10.82 5.15
CA SER A 141 10.15 12.11 4.43
C SER A 141 10.18 11.93 2.91
N VAL A 142 10.98 10.99 2.40
CA VAL A 142 11.03 10.67 0.96
C VAL A 142 9.69 10.10 0.48
N VAL A 143 9.10 9.18 1.26
CA VAL A 143 7.79 8.59 0.94
C VAL A 143 6.70 9.67 0.88
N LEU A 144 6.66 10.58 1.85
CA LEU A 144 5.72 11.71 1.85
C LEU A 144 5.93 12.61 0.62
N GLY A 145 7.19 12.90 0.27
CA GLY A 145 7.54 13.68 -0.91
C GLY A 145 7.09 13.02 -2.22
N ILE A 146 7.41 11.74 -2.41
CA ILE A 146 7.05 10.99 -3.63
C ILE A 146 5.53 10.86 -3.76
N PHE A 147 4.82 10.48 -2.70
CA PHE A 147 3.36 10.35 -2.78
C PHE A 147 2.67 11.70 -2.97
N GLY A 148 3.15 12.76 -2.32
CA GLY A 148 2.65 14.13 -2.56
C GLY A 148 2.84 14.54 -4.03
N LEU A 149 4.03 14.32 -4.58
CA LEU A 149 4.34 14.62 -5.98
C LEU A 149 3.47 13.82 -6.96
N VAL A 150 3.37 12.50 -6.78
CA VAL A 150 2.60 11.62 -7.68
C VAL A 150 1.13 12.01 -7.69
N ILE A 151 0.52 12.28 -6.52
CA ILE A 151 -0.89 12.72 -6.45
C ILE A 151 -1.06 14.10 -7.10
N ALA A 152 -0.14 15.03 -6.88
CA ALA A 152 -0.17 16.36 -7.49
C ALA A 152 -0.08 16.30 -9.03
N ILE A 153 0.75 15.39 -9.57
CA ILE A 153 0.82 15.11 -11.01
C ILE A 153 -0.52 14.54 -11.50
N ILE A 154 -1.11 13.57 -10.78
CA ILE A 154 -2.41 12.98 -11.15
C ILE A 154 -3.51 14.05 -11.16
N PHE A 155 -3.57 14.95 -10.18
CA PHE A 155 -4.54 16.05 -10.16
C PHE A 155 -4.36 17.04 -11.31
N SER A 156 -3.14 17.22 -11.79
CA SER A 156 -2.89 18.07 -12.95
C SER A 156 -3.19 17.38 -14.28
N LEU A 157 -2.97 16.05 -14.37
CA LEU A 157 -3.25 15.26 -15.58
C LEU A 157 -4.73 14.90 -15.73
N TYR A 158 -5.40 14.64 -14.60
CA TYR A 158 -6.80 14.25 -14.50
C TYR A 158 -7.55 15.15 -13.49
N PRO A 159 -7.80 16.43 -13.83
CA PRO A 159 -8.49 17.38 -12.94
C PRO A 159 -9.88 16.92 -12.46
N GLU A 160 -10.53 16.03 -13.21
CA GLU A 160 -11.79 15.37 -12.85
C GLU A 160 -11.70 14.53 -11.56
N THR A 161 -10.49 14.12 -11.16
CA THR A 161 -10.26 13.33 -9.94
C THR A 161 -10.20 14.17 -8.66
N VAL A 162 -9.99 15.49 -8.78
CA VAL A 162 -9.83 16.40 -7.64
C VAL A 162 -11.10 16.44 -6.81
N LEU A 163 -12.25 16.64 -7.45
CA LEU A 163 -13.55 16.77 -6.79
C LEU A 163 -13.92 15.53 -5.95
N PRO A 164 -13.92 14.30 -6.50
CA PRO A 164 -14.26 13.12 -5.70
C PRO A 164 -13.28 12.89 -4.54
N VAL A 165 -11.98 13.13 -4.71
CA VAL A 165 -10.99 12.94 -3.63
C VAL A 165 -11.20 13.93 -2.49
N TRP A 166 -11.39 15.22 -2.80
CA TRP A 166 -11.58 16.23 -1.76
C TRP A 166 -12.92 16.14 -1.06
N LEU A 167 -13.99 15.77 -1.76
CA LEU A 167 -15.30 15.56 -1.15
C LEU A 167 -15.42 14.25 -0.38
N GLN A 168 -14.59 13.24 -0.70
CA GLN A 168 -14.50 12.02 0.10
C GLN A 168 -14.06 12.31 1.53
N LEU A 169 -13.17 13.31 1.77
CA LEU A 169 -12.67 13.64 3.10
C LEU A 169 -13.76 14.08 4.09
N PRO A 170 -14.59 15.10 3.82
CA PRO A 170 -15.69 15.49 4.71
C PRO A 170 -16.75 14.39 4.84
N LEU A 171 -17.01 13.62 3.78
CA LEU A 171 -17.93 12.47 3.86
C LEU A 171 -17.40 11.39 4.81
N ALA A 172 -16.11 11.07 4.72
CA ALA A 172 -15.45 10.14 5.63
C ALA A 172 -15.50 10.65 7.08
N MET A 173 -15.24 11.95 7.30
CA MET A 173 -15.34 12.55 8.64
C MET A 173 -16.76 12.51 9.21
N PHE A 174 -17.76 12.78 8.37
CA PHE A 174 -19.17 12.69 8.77
C PHE A 174 -19.54 11.28 9.24
N ILE A 175 -19.10 10.25 8.51
CA ILE A 175 -19.36 8.86 8.90
C ILE A 175 -18.53 8.44 10.10
N GLY A 176 -17.27 8.84 10.20
CA GLY A 176 -16.45 8.62 11.39
C GLY A 176 -17.16 9.13 12.65
N PHE A 177 -17.68 10.36 12.58
CA PHE A 177 -18.47 10.94 13.67
C PHE A 177 -19.79 10.22 13.94
N TRP A 178 -20.53 9.83 12.89
CA TRP A 178 -21.81 9.12 13.02
C TRP A 178 -21.63 7.73 13.65
N ILE A 179 -20.61 6.99 13.20
CA ILE A 179 -20.25 5.67 13.72
C ILE A 179 -19.81 5.79 15.18
N TYR A 180 -18.93 6.74 15.49
CA TYR A 180 -18.47 6.98 16.85
C TYR A 180 -19.63 7.28 17.81
N LYS A 181 -20.58 8.15 17.40
CA LYS A 181 -21.74 8.48 18.23
C LYS A 181 -22.75 7.34 18.36
N ARG A 182 -23.01 6.59 17.29
CA ARG A 182 -24.07 5.56 17.27
C ARG A 182 -23.59 4.14 17.56
N LYS A 183 -22.29 3.94 17.79
CA LYS A 183 -21.66 2.61 17.91
C LYS A 183 -22.09 1.67 16.78
N ALA A 184 -22.26 2.23 15.58
CA ALA A 184 -22.76 1.52 14.41
C ALA A 184 -21.63 0.75 13.71
N SER A 185 -21.98 -0.25 12.91
CA SER A 185 -20.99 -0.95 12.09
C SER A 185 -20.50 -0.08 10.91
N PHE A 186 -19.23 -0.24 10.52
CA PHE A 186 -18.64 0.49 9.39
C PHE A 186 -19.20 0.07 8.02
N TRP A 187 -19.71 -1.15 7.88
CA TRP A 187 -20.04 -1.77 6.59
C TRP A 187 -21.12 -1.04 5.80
N GLY A 188 -22.32 -0.86 6.37
CA GLY A 188 -23.46 -0.25 5.67
C GLY A 188 -23.23 1.19 5.22
N PRO A 189 -22.84 2.11 6.13
CA PRO A 189 -22.63 3.52 5.80
C PRO A 189 -21.52 3.73 4.76
N SER A 190 -20.48 2.91 4.80
CA SER A 190 -19.35 3.02 3.87
C SER A 190 -19.70 2.54 2.46
N LEU A 191 -20.61 1.58 2.31
CA LEU A 191 -21.14 1.19 0.99
C LEU A 191 -21.97 2.32 0.37
N VAL A 192 -22.74 3.05 1.17
CA VAL A 192 -23.47 4.24 0.70
C VAL A 192 -22.51 5.32 0.23
N ILE A 193 -21.42 5.59 0.96
CA ILE A 193 -20.38 6.52 0.48
C ILE A 193 -19.73 6.01 -0.79
N LEU A 194 -19.45 4.71 -0.91
CA LEU A 194 -18.83 4.18 -2.13
C LEU A 194 -19.70 4.48 -3.36
N LEU A 195 -21.02 4.28 -3.27
CA LEU A 195 -21.96 4.63 -4.33
C LEU A 195 -21.99 6.14 -4.60
N LEU A 196 -22.01 6.95 -3.53
CA LEU A 196 -21.94 8.40 -3.65
C LEU A 196 -20.64 8.85 -4.33
N LEU A 197 -19.52 8.21 -4.02
CA LEU A 197 -18.21 8.50 -4.57
C LEU A 197 -18.16 8.20 -6.07
N TYR A 198 -18.79 7.13 -6.55
CA TYR A 198 -18.96 6.91 -8.00
C TYR A 198 -19.82 8.00 -8.64
N GLY A 199 -20.86 8.48 -7.95
CA GLY A 199 -21.62 9.65 -8.37
C GLY A 199 -20.76 10.92 -8.45
N LEU A 200 -19.86 11.13 -7.47
CA LEU A 200 -18.91 12.25 -7.46
C LEU A 200 -17.85 12.13 -8.56
N ILE A 201 -17.43 10.92 -8.93
CA ILE A 201 -16.55 10.69 -10.08
C ILE A 201 -17.25 11.11 -11.37
N ALA A 202 -18.52 10.71 -11.56
CA ALA A 202 -19.32 11.15 -12.71
C ALA A 202 -19.49 12.68 -12.71
N ALA A 203 -19.79 13.29 -11.58
CA ALA A 203 -19.88 14.74 -11.45
C ALA A 203 -18.55 15.45 -11.72
N GLY A 204 -17.43 14.89 -11.24
CA GLY A 204 -16.08 15.40 -11.46
C GLY A 204 -15.70 15.44 -12.95
N SER A 205 -16.18 14.48 -13.74
CA SER A 205 -15.98 14.48 -15.20
C SER A 205 -16.65 15.66 -15.91
N HIS A 206 -17.69 16.26 -15.31
CA HIS A 206 -18.38 17.44 -15.82
C HIS A 206 -17.90 18.76 -15.19
N LEU A 207 -17.27 18.69 -14.01
CA LEU A 207 -16.76 19.85 -13.26
C LEU A 207 -15.27 19.67 -12.90
N PRO A 208 -14.36 19.66 -13.89
CA PRO A 208 -12.93 19.49 -13.65
C PRO A 208 -12.35 20.71 -12.92
N ILE A 209 -11.64 20.47 -11.82
CA ILE A 209 -10.97 21.54 -11.05
C ILE A 209 -9.52 21.64 -11.52
N SER A 210 -9.28 22.46 -12.54
CA SER A 210 -7.92 22.72 -13.06
C SER A 210 -7.37 24.05 -12.58
N LEU A 211 -6.09 24.10 -12.20
CA LEU A 211 -5.41 25.33 -11.78
C LEU A 211 -4.96 26.22 -12.96
N GLY A 212 -5.05 25.75 -14.20
CA GLY A 212 -4.60 26.50 -15.39
C GLY A 212 -3.08 26.78 -15.45
N LEU A 213 -2.30 26.19 -14.54
CA LEU A 213 -0.85 26.33 -14.43
C LEU A 213 -0.12 25.22 -15.19
N PRO A 214 1.12 25.47 -15.65
CA PRO A 214 1.92 24.43 -16.30
C PRO A 214 2.23 23.29 -15.31
N LEU A 215 2.31 22.07 -15.85
CA LEU A 215 2.65 20.87 -15.09
C LEU A 215 4.07 20.99 -14.49
N PHE A 216 5.01 21.45 -15.31
CA PHE A 216 6.40 21.67 -14.91
C PHE A 216 6.80 23.13 -15.12
N ALA A 217 7.77 23.59 -14.32
CA ALA A 217 8.27 24.95 -14.44
C ALA A 217 8.92 25.12 -15.82
N LYS A 218 8.48 26.13 -16.58
CA LYS A 218 9.15 26.50 -17.82
C LYS A 218 10.53 27.08 -17.50
N ALA A 219 11.51 26.88 -18.38
CA ALA A 219 12.83 27.51 -18.23
C ALA A 219 12.67 29.03 -18.07
N GLY A 220 13.19 29.59 -16.96
CA GLY A 220 13.05 31.02 -16.62
C GLY A 220 11.74 31.42 -15.92
N GLY A 221 10.79 30.50 -15.74
CA GLY A 221 9.58 30.72 -14.95
C GLY A 221 9.80 30.47 -13.46
N SER A 222 8.89 30.97 -12.61
CA SER A 222 8.95 30.67 -11.17
C SER A 222 8.75 29.17 -10.94
N PRO A 223 9.66 28.48 -10.24
CA PRO A 223 9.51 27.06 -9.92
C PRO A 223 8.28 26.80 -9.04
N PHE A 224 7.80 27.84 -8.33
CA PHE A 224 6.64 27.77 -7.44
C PHE A 224 5.30 27.97 -8.15
N ALA A 225 5.30 28.35 -9.44
CA ALA A 225 4.08 28.66 -10.21
C ALA A 225 3.65 27.49 -11.12
N THR A 226 3.65 26.27 -10.59
CA THR A 226 3.17 25.06 -11.29
C THR A 226 1.99 24.45 -10.56
N ALA A 227 1.09 23.80 -11.31
CA ALA A 227 -0.05 23.10 -10.71
C ALA A 227 0.44 22.03 -9.72
N VAL A 228 1.53 21.35 -10.06
CA VAL A 228 2.14 20.30 -9.24
C VAL A 228 2.64 20.84 -7.91
N VAL A 229 3.36 21.98 -7.90
CA VAL A 229 3.85 22.56 -6.64
C VAL A 229 2.70 23.05 -5.76
N VAL A 230 1.71 23.73 -6.34
CA VAL A 230 0.53 24.20 -5.59
C VAL A 230 -0.23 23.02 -4.97
N TRP A 231 -0.52 21.97 -5.75
CA TRP A 231 -1.17 20.77 -5.21
C TRP A 231 -0.31 20.07 -4.15
N THR A 232 0.99 19.97 -4.34
CA THR A 232 1.91 19.36 -3.36
C THR A 232 1.86 20.11 -2.02
N LEU A 233 1.88 21.46 -2.05
CA LEU A 233 1.77 22.27 -0.85
C LEU A 233 0.41 22.08 -0.15
N ILE A 234 -0.68 22.08 -0.90
CA ILE A 234 -2.03 21.82 -0.37
C ILE A 234 -2.09 20.43 0.28
N LEU A 235 -1.53 19.41 -0.37
CA LEU A 235 -1.47 18.04 0.15
C LEU A 235 -0.65 17.95 1.44
N PHE A 236 0.46 18.67 1.55
CA PHE A 236 1.26 18.70 2.78
C PHE A 236 0.54 19.39 3.93
N VAL A 237 -0.18 20.49 3.67
CA VAL A 237 -1.05 21.13 4.67
C VAL A 237 -2.14 20.15 5.11
N TYR A 238 -2.78 19.46 4.16
CA TYR A 238 -3.74 18.41 4.45
C TYR A 238 -3.13 17.29 5.30
N CYS A 239 -1.94 16.76 4.95
CA CYS A 239 -1.27 15.71 5.72
C CYS A 239 -0.96 16.16 7.15
N TYR A 240 -0.53 17.41 7.34
CA TYR A 240 -0.33 17.97 8.67
C TYR A 240 -1.64 17.98 9.48
N VAL A 241 -2.72 18.52 8.91
CA VAL A 241 -4.04 18.52 9.58
C VAL A 241 -4.52 17.10 9.86
N ALA A 242 -4.42 16.19 8.89
CA ALA A 242 -4.83 14.81 9.03
C ALA A 242 -4.05 14.08 10.14
N SER A 243 -2.77 14.40 10.32
CA SER A 243 -1.91 13.79 11.36
C SER A 243 -2.23 14.25 12.78
N THR A 244 -2.90 15.40 12.95
CA THR A 244 -3.31 15.91 14.27
C THR A 244 -4.73 15.52 14.66
N LEU A 245 -5.54 15.08 13.68
CA LEU A 245 -6.90 14.62 13.93
C LEU A 245 -6.92 13.22 14.58
N PRO A 246 -7.92 12.92 15.43
CA PRO A 246 -8.08 11.59 15.98
C PRO A 246 -8.28 10.54 14.87
N VAL A 247 -7.65 9.36 15.02
CA VAL A 247 -7.69 8.26 14.05
C VAL A 247 -9.12 7.88 13.66
N TRP A 248 -10.04 7.80 14.63
CA TRP A 248 -11.45 7.45 14.40
C TRP A 248 -12.22 8.48 13.57
N MET A 249 -11.75 9.73 13.54
CA MET A 249 -12.46 10.83 12.88
C MET A 249 -12.20 10.84 11.38
N LEU A 250 -10.93 10.68 10.95
CA LEU A 250 -10.56 10.78 9.54
C LEU A 250 -9.92 9.50 9.03
N LEU A 251 -8.84 9.04 9.67
CA LEU A 251 -7.99 7.98 9.12
C LEU A 251 -8.75 6.65 8.97
N GLN A 252 -9.35 6.16 10.05
CA GLN A 252 -10.11 4.90 10.05
C GLN A 252 -11.30 4.90 9.06
N PRO A 253 -12.22 5.89 9.06
CA PRO A 253 -13.35 5.87 8.11
C PRO A 253 -12.89 6.06 6.66
N ARG A 254 -11.91 6.94 6.40
CA ARG A 254 -11.33 7.13 5.06
C ARG A 254 -10.72 5.83 4.54
N ASP A 255 -9.89 5.19 5.35
CA ASP A 255 -9.19 3.98 4.95
C ASP A 255 -10.18 2.86 4.69
N PHE A 256 -11.25 2.73 5.49
CA PHE A 256 -12.29 1.73 5.24
C PHE A 256 -13.06 1.95 3.92
N ILE A 257 -13.36 3.20 3.54
CA ILE A 257 -13.96 3.52 2.23
C ILE A 257 -12.97 3.15 1.10
N ASN A 258 -11.70 3.53 1.25
CA ASN A 258 -10.65 3.20 0.29
C ASN A 258 -10.45 1.69 0.14
N SER A 259 -10.58 0.90 1.21
CA SER A 259 -10.52 -0.56 1.17
C SER A 259 -11.56 -1.13 0.22
N PHE A 260 -12.80 -0.65 0.28
CA PHE A 260 -13.83 -1.12 -0.65
C PHE A 260 -13.53 -0.73 -2.08
N GLN A 261 -13.05 0.48 -2.32
CA GLN A 261 -12.67 0.92 -3.67
C GLN A 261 -11.52 0.06 -4.21
N LEU A 262 -10.53 -0.28 -3.37
CA LEU A 262 -9.44 -1.18 -3.73
C LEU A 262 -9.96 -2.58 -4.09
N PHE A 263 -10.90 -3.14 -3.31
CA PHE A 263 -11.50 -4.43 -3.63
C PHE A 263 -12.32 -4.39 -4.93
N VAL A 264 -13.08 -3.33 -5.18
CA VAL A 264 -13.82 -3.17 -6.44
C VAL A 264 -12.84 -3.05 -7.62
N ALA A 265 -11.81 -2.22 -7.50
CA ALA A 265 -10.80 -2.07 -8.54
C ALA A 265 -10.09 -3.40 -8.85
N LEU A 266 -9.70 -4.16 -7.82
CA LEU A 266 -9.09 -5.48 -7.98
C LEU A 266 -10.06 -6.46 -8.66
N ALA A 267 -11.33 -6.49 -8.27
CA ALA A 267 -12.34 -7.35 -8.88
C ALA A 267 -12.56 -7.01 -10.37
N LEU A 268 -12.65 -5.73 -10.71
CA LEU A 268 -12.75 -5.27 -12.10
C LEU A 268 -11.50 -5.60 -12.91
N LEU A 269 -10.30 -5.49 -12.32
CA LEU A 269 -9.05 -5.84 -12.99
C LEU A 269 -8.97 -7.34 -13.28
N VAL A 270 -9.34 -8.19 -12.31
CA VAL A 270 -9.41 -9.65 -12.52
C VAL A 270 -10.45 -9.99 -13.59
N LEU A 271 -11.65 -9.39 -13.51
CA LEU A 271 -12.70 -9.61 -14.50
C LEU A 271 -12.27 -9.17 -15.90
N GLY A 272 -11.63 -8.00 -16.01
CA GLY A 272 -11.08 -7.48 -17.26
C GLY A 272 -10.00 -8.40 -17.83
N ALA A 273 -9.11 -8.93 -16.99
CA ALA A 273 -8.11 -9.91 -17.39
C ALA A 273 -8.75 -11.23 -17.87
N LEU A 274 -9.80 -11.72 -17.21
CA LEU A 274 -10.57 -12.89 -17.64
C LEU A 274 -11.20 -12.66 -19.02
N VAL A 275 -11.95 -11.57 -19.19
CA VAL A 275 -12.60 -11.23 -20.45
C VAL A 275 -11.57 -11.09 -21.57
N ALA A 276 -10.52 -10.29 -21.37
CA ALA A 276 -9.46 -10.06 -22.36
C ALA A 276 -8.67 -11.34 -22.68
N GLY A 277 -8.49 -12.21 -21.68
CA GLY A 277 -7.79 -13.48 -21.82
C GLY A 277 -8.57 -14.54 -22.61
N PHE A 278 -9.90 -14.56 -22.47
CA PHE A 278 -10.81 -15.46 -23.21
C PHE A 278 -11.19 -14.93 -24.60
N SER A 279 -11.38 -13.61 -24.75
CA SER A 279 -11.64 -12.98 -26.05
C SER A 279 -10.42 -12.99 -26.98
N GLY A 280 -9.22 -13.18 -26.41
CA GLY A 280 -7.96 -13.10 -27.15
C GLY A 280 -7.53 -11.67 -27.49
N THR A 281 -8.23 -10.65 -26.99
CA THR A 281 -7.92 -9.24 -27.28
C THR A 281 -6.65 -8.75 -26.59
N ALA A 282 -6.18 -9.42 -25.54
CA ALA A 282 -4.90 -9.16 -24.90
C ALA A 282 -4.04 -10.42 -24.86
N THR A 283 -2.78 -10.29 -25.30
CA THR A 283 -1.76 -11.35 -25.22
C THR A 283 -0.51 -10.77 -24.55
N MET A 284 0.18 -11.56 -23.74
CA MET A 284 1.42 -11.11 -23.05
C MET A 284 2.45 -10.62 -24.07
N THR A 285 2.65 -11.43 -25.12
CA THR A 285 3.59 -11.17 -26.22
C THR A 285 3.18 -10.00 -27.12
N GLY A 286 1.88 -9.71 -27.23
CA GLY A 286 1.38 -8.55 -27.96
C GLY A 286 1.57 -7.22 -27.21
N THR A 287 1.66 -7.26 -25.87
CA THR A 287 1.87 -6.05 -25.05
C THR A 287 3.35 -5.73 -24.88
N ALA A 288 4.18 -6.73 -24.59
CA ALA A 288 5.62 -6.56 -24.41
C ALA A 288 6.36 -7.89 -24.68
N PRO A 289 7.62 -7.84 -25.14
CA PRO A 289 8.45 -9.04 -25.19
C PRO A 289 8.73 -9.57 -23.78
N ALA A 290 9.04 -10.87 -23.67
CA ALA A 290 9.39 -11.49 -22.38
C ALA A 290 10.62 -10.82 -21.77
N ILE A 291 11.64 -10.62 -22.59
CA ILE A 291 12.83 -9.83 -22.28
C ILE A 291 12.97 -8.82 -23.41
N ALA A 292 13.21 -7.55 -23.08
CA ALA A 292 13.39 -6.52 -24.09
C ALA A 292 14.75 -6.68 -24.79
N ASP A 293 14.75 -6.79 -26.11
CA ASP A 293 15.97 -6.87 -26.94
C ASP A 293 16.67 -5.51 -27.10
N ALA A 294 15.88 -4.43 -27.09
CA ALA A 294 16.35 -3.06 -27.18
C ALA A 294 15.77 -2.24 -26.01
N LEU A 295 16.67 -1.72 -25.18
CA LEU A 295 16.29 -0.84 -24.07
C LEU A 295 16.27 0.62 -24.54
N PRO A 296 15.38 1.47 -23.98
CA PRO A 296 15.46 2.92 -24.15
C PRO A 296 16.87 3.46 -23.85
N ALA A 297 17.28 4.56 -24.50
CA ALA A 297 18.62 5.11 -24.35
C ALA A 297 18.94 5.59 -22.92
N ASP A 298 17.91 5.92 -22.15
CA ASP A 298 17.93 6.32 -20.74
C ASP A 298 17.65 5.16 -19.77
N ALA A 299 17.51 3.94 -20.29
CA ALA A 299 17.21 2.78 -19.46
C ALA A 299 18.38 2.41 -18.55
N LEU A 300 18.05 2.20 -17.29
CA LEU A 300 19.00 1.71 -16.30
C LEU A 300 19.25 0.21 -16.50
N ALA A 301 20.40 -0.27 -16.05
CA ALA A 301 20.72 -1.69 -16.07
C ALA A 301 19.68 -2.50 -15.27
N LEU A 302 19.36 -3.72 -15.72
CA LEU A 302 18.39 -4.58 -15.03
C LEU A 302 18.78 -4.83 -13.57
N PHE A 303 20.07 -5.12 -13.33
CA PHE A 303 20.64 -5.20 -11.98
C PHE A 303 21.42 -3.91 -11.66
N PRO A 304 21.24 -3.30 -10.48
CA PRO A 304 20.32 -3.66 -9.39
C PRO A 304 18.93 -2.98 -9.50
N PHE A 305 18.65 -2.23 -10.56
CA PHE A 305 17.52 -1.30 -10.57
C PHE A 305 16.16 -1.99 -10.58
N LEU A 306 16.00 -3.18 -11.16
CA LEU A 306 14.74 -3.94 -11.07
C LEU A 306 14.30 -4.16 -9.61
N PHE A 307 15.25 -4.48 -8.74
CA PHE A 307 15.02 -4.74 -7.32
C PHE A 307 14.58 -3.49 -6.56
N ILE A 308 14.98 -2.31 -7.03
CA ILE A 308 14.65 -1.01 -6.45
C ILE A 308 13.31 -0.51 -7.03
N THR A 309 13.14 -0.57 -8.35
CA THR A 309 11.94 -0.15 -9.08
C THR A 309 10.71 -0.95 -8.65
N VAL A 310 10.88 -2.25 -8.43
CA VAL A 310 9.82 -3.17 -7.99
C VAL A 310 10.09 -3.62 -6.55
N ALA A 311 10.45 -2.67 -5.67
CA ALA A 311 10.65 -2.95 -4.26
C ALA A 311 9.31 -3.23 -3.55
N CYS A 312 8.31 -2.35 -3.69
CA CYS A 312 7.04 -2.46 -2.95
C CYS A 312 6.22 -3.73 -3.23
N GLY A 313 6.51 -4.46 -4.32
CA GLY A 313 5.90 -5.74 -4.65
C GLY A 313 6.70 -6.97 -4.21
N ALA A 314 7.97 -6.81 -3.83
CA ALA A 314 8.88 -7.90 -3.52
C ALA A 314 9.49 -7.80 -2.12
N VAL A 315 9.95 -6.61 -1.68
CA VAL A 315 10.55 -6.35 -0.37
C VAL A 315 10.33 -4.89 0.03
N SER A 316 9.64 -4.65 1.15
CA SER A 316 9.32 -3.29 1.60
C SER A 316 9.64 -3.08 3.07
N GLY A 317 10.49 -2.09 3.36
CA GLY A 317 10.72 -1.63 4.73
C GLY A 317 9.45 -1.02 5.36
N PHE A 318 8.53 -0.48 4.56
CA PHE A 318 7.27 0.04 5.08
C PHE A 318 6.35 -1.07 5.59
N HIS A 319 6.34 -2.24 4.93
CA HIS A 319 5.51 -3.37 5.33
C HIS A 319 5.96 -3.93 6.68
N SER A 320 7.26 -3.99 6.95
CA SER A 320 7.77 -4.41 8.26
C SER A 320 7.47 -3.41 9.39
N LEU A 321 7.41 -2.10 9.06
CA LEU A 321 6.98 -1.08 10.02
C LEU A 321 5.50 -1.21 10.38
N VAL A 322 4.63 -1.46 9.39
CA VAL A 322 3.21 -1.76 9.64
C VAL A 322 3.07 -3.07 10.44
N SER A 323 3.79 -4.12 10.03
CA SER A 323 3.79 -5.43 10.71
C SER A 323 4.17 -5.31 12.19
N SER A 324 5.27 -4.61 12.49
CA SER A 324 5.79 -4.47 13.85
C SER A 324 5.17 -3.34 14.67
N GLY A 325 4.63 -2.31 14.04
CA GLY A 325 4.14 -1.11 14.72
C GLY A 325 2.63 -1.10 14.96
N THR A 326 1.85 -1.74 14.09
CA THR A 326 0.39 -1.71 14.15
C THR A 326 -0.22 -3.11 14.21
N SER A 327 0.13 -4.01 13.28
CA SER A 327 -0.48 -5.35 13.23
C SER A 327 -0.15 -6.21 14.45
N SER A 328 1.09 -6.15 14.94
CA SER A 328 1.51 -6.87 16.15
C SER A 328 0.68 -6.54 17.40
N LYS A 329 0.11 -5.33 17.48
CA LYS A 329 -0.72 -4.88 18.61
C LYS A 329 -2.19 -5.30 18.51
N GLN A 330 -2.61 -5.88 17.39
CA GLN A 330 -4.01 -6.23 17.10
C GLN A 330 -4.25 -7.75 17.03
N LEU A 331 -3.20 -8.55 16.87
CA LEU A 331 -3.31 -10.00 16.71
C LEU A 331 -3.77 -10.70 17.98
N ARG A 332 -4.87 -11.45 17.88
CA ARG A 332 -5.44 -12.23 19.00
C ARG A 332 -4.64 -13.48 19.36
N ARG A 333 -3.94 -14.06 18.39
CA ARG A 333 -3.15 -15.29 18.51
C ARG A 333 -1.89 -15.15 17.65
N GLU A 334 -0.82 -15.85 18.02
CA GLU A 334 0.41 -15.91 17.23
C GLU A 334 0.26 -16.79 15.98
N THR A 335 -0.70 -17.73 16.00
CA THR A 335 -1.06 -18.65 14.90
C THR A 335 -2.20 -18.13 14.04
#